data_AF-A0AAW2W307-F1
#
_entry.id   AF-A0AAW2W307-F1
#
_cell.length_a   1.000
_cell.length_b   1.000
_cell.length_c   1.000
_cell.angle_alpha   90.00
_cell.angle_beta   90.00
_cell.angle_gamma   90.00
#
_symmetry.space_group_name_H-M   'P 1'
#
loop_
_entity.id
_entity.type
_entity.pdbx_description
1 polymer ?
#
loop_
_entity_poly.entity_id
_entity_poly.type
_entity_poly.pdbx_seq_one_letter_code
_entity_poly.pdbx_strand_id
1 'polypeptide(L)'
;MKKRCRQAGSGNKATLEVVDIEDISFSNKEIPKIRASLLEWYDENQRDLPWRRISSGQNDLHVEDRERKAYAVWVSEVMLQQTRVQTVIDYFNRWMEKWPTIHHLAQASIEEVNEMWAGLGYYRRRGFLLEGAKMIVEGGGEFPKTASTLQMVKGIGNYTAGAIASIAFEEVSGVHFALILSQATFVVK
;
A
#
# COMPACT_ATOMS: atom_id res chain seq x y z
N MET A 1 -58.90 -34.57 -36.53
CA MET A 1 -57.79 -35.54 -36.75
C MET A 1 -56.80 -34.89 -37.71
N LYS A 2 -55.50 -34.68 -37.46
CA LYS A 2 -54.52 -35.27 -36.52
C LYS A 2 -53.57 -34.14 -36.02
N LYS A 3 -53.36 -34.04 -34.72
CA LYS A 3 -52.30 -33.22 -34.11
C LYS A 3 -50.94 -33.86 -34.42
N ARG A 4 -50.00 -33.15 -35.05
CA ARG A 4 -48.59 -33.57 -35.11
C ARG A 4 -47.88 -32.97 -33.90
N CYS A 5 -47.58 -33.83 -32.94
CA CYS A 5 -46.70 -33.57 -31.80
C CYS A 5 -45.27 -33.40 -32.34
N ARG A 6 -44.62 -32.27 -32.09
CA ARG A 6 -43.16 -32.12 -32.26
C ARG A 6 -42.54 -32.27 -30.87
N GLN A 7 -41.69 -33.28 -30.72
CA GLN A 7 -40.91 -33.56 -29.54
C GLN A 7 -39.99 -32.36 -29.24
N ALA A 8 -40.07 -31.86 -28.00
CA ALA A 8 -39.11 -30.90 -27.47
C ALA A 8 -37.85 -31.68 -27.04
N GLY A 9 -36.74 -31.40 -27.72
CA GLY A 9 -35.42 -31.90 -27.34
C GLY A 9 -34.98 -31.28 -26.01
N SER A 10 -34.66 -32.14 -25.06
CA SER A 10 -34.02 -31.82 -23.78
C SER A 10 -32.63 -31.22 -24.04
N GLY A 11 -32.52 -29.91 -23.88
CA GLY A 11 -31.24 -29.20 -23.83
C GLY A 11 -30.98 -28.79 -22.40
N ASN A 12 -30.15 -29.56 -21.69
CA ASN A 12 -29.71 -29.28 -20.34
C ASN A 12 -28.78 -28.05 -20.36
N LYS A 13 -29.34 -26.85 -20.25
CA LYS A 13 -28.58 -25.61 -20.05
C LYS A 13 -28.19 -25.56 -18.58
N ALA A 14 -26.98 -26.00 -18.27
CA ALA A 14 -26.35 -25.69 -16.99
C ALA A 14 -26.22 -24.16 -16.89
N THR A 15 -27.11 -23.56 -16.11
CA THR A 15 -27.01 -22.16 -15.71
C THR A 15 -25.78 -22.09 -14.79
N LEU A 16 -24.68 -21.52 -15.28
CA LEU A 16 -23.59 -21.10 -14.42
C LEU A 16 -24.16 -19.96 -13.58
N GLU A 17 -24.54 -20.26 -12.35
CA GLU A 17 -24.83 -19.23 -11.35
C GLU A 17 -23.55 -18.45 -11.14
N VAL A 18 -23.50 -17.26 -11.72
CA VAL A 18 -22.44 -16.29 -11.45
C VAL A 18 -22.68 -15.85 -10.02
N VAL A 19 -21.89 -16.40 -9.09
CA VAL A 19 -21.87 -15.96 -7.70
C VAL A 19 -21.30 -14.54 -7.71
N ASP A 20 -22.07 -13.57 -7.22
CA ASP A 20 -21.59 -12.21 -7.05
C ASP A 20 -20.39 -12.23 -6.11
N ILE A 21 -19.34 -11.47 -6.44
CA ILE A 21 -18.09 -11.45 -5.67
C ILE A 21 -18.32 -11.05 -4.20
N GLU A 22 -19.42 -10.34 -3.94
CA GLU A 22 -19.86 -9.87 -2.62
C GLU A 22 -20.42 -11.02 -1.75
N ASP A 23 -20.83 -12.14 -2.35
CA ASP A 23 -21.37 -13.31 -1.64
C ASP A 23 -20.31 -14.41 -1.39
N ILE A 24 -19.06 -14.17 -1.79
CA ILE A 24 -17.94 -15.08 -1.54
C ILE A 24 -17.52 -14.96 -0.07
N SER A 25 -18.11 -15.79 0.77
CA SER A 25 -17.72 -15.95 2.17
C SER A 25 -16.77 -17.14 2.34
N PHE A 26 -15.58 -16.89 2.87
CA PHE A 26 -14.61 -17.95 3.21
C PHE A 26 -14.86 -18.45 4.63
N SER A 27 -14.86 -19.77 4.81
CA SER A 27 -14.96 -20.35 6.14
C SER A 27 -13.72 -20.07 7.00
N ASN A 28 -13.88 -20.11 8.32
CA ASN A 28 -12.77 -19.98 9.28
C ASN A 28 -11.63 -21.02 9.07
N LYS A 29 -11.90 -22.13 8.36
CA LYS A 29 -10.89 -23.15 8.02
C LYS A 29 -10.17 -22.86 6.70
N GLU A 30 -10.80 -22.09 5.80
CA GLU A 30 -10.23 -21.70 4.51
C GLU A 30 -9.35 -20.46 4.62
N ILE A 31 -9.72 -19.51 5.49
CA ILE A 31 -8.96 -18.26 5.71
C ILE A 31 -7.47 -18.52 5.99
N PRO A 32 -7.07 -19.43 6.91
CA PRO A 32 -5.66 -19.70 7.16
C PRO A 32 -4.94 -20.28 5.94
N LYS A 33 -5.63 -21.12 5.15
CA LYS A 33 -5.05 -21.74 3.95
C LYS A 33 -4.82 -20.70 2.86
N ILE A 34 -5.80 -19.84 2.62
CA ILE A 34 -5.69 -18.74 1.63
C ILE A 34 -4.54 -17.80 2.03
N ARG A 35 -4.44 -17.44 3.31
CA ARG A 35 -3.32 -16.61 3.80
C ARG A 35 -1.97 -17.29 3.55
N ALA A 36 -1.83 -18.57 3.89
CA ALA A 36 -0.59 -19.31 3.68
C ALA A 36 -0.20 -19.36 2.20
N SER A 37 -1.13 -19.73 1.32
CA SER A 37 -0.86 -19.79 -0.13
C SER A 37 -0.55 -18.42 -0.74
N LEU A 38 -1.20 -17.35 -0.25
CA LEU A 38 -0.94 -16.00 -0.72
C LEU A 38 0.45 -15.50 -0.29
N LEU A 39 0.86 -15.82 0.95
CA LEU A 39 2.19 -15.49 1.44
C LEU A 39 3.28 -16.27 0.69
N GLU A 40 3.08 -17.57 0.47
CA GLU A 40 4.00 -18.40 -0.31
C GLU A 40 4.18 -17.87 -1.74
N TRP A 41 3.08 -17.56 -2.42
CA TRP A 41 3.15 -16.93 -3.74
C TRP A 41 3.86 -15.57 -3.69
N TYR A 42 3.60 -14.76 -2.67
CA TYR A 42 4.23 -13.45 -2.51
C TYR A 42 5.75 -13.58 -2.32
N ASP A 43 6.21 -14.52 -1.50
CA ASP A 43 7.63 -14.75 -1.26
C ASP A 43 8.38 -15.10 -2.55
N GLU A 44 7.76 -15.88 -3.44
CA GLU A 44 8.32 -16.28 -4.73
C GLU A 44 8.20 -15.22 -5.84
N ASN A 45 7.12 -14.42 -5.85
CA ASN A 45 6.74 -13.59 -7.00
C ASN A 45 6.81 -12.08 -6.73
N GLN A 46 7.19 -11.66 -5.51
CA GLN A 46 7.30 -10.24 -5.19
C GLN A 46 8.30 -9.53 -6.11
N ARG A 47 7.91 -8.32 -6.54
CA ARG A 47 8.81 -7.44 -7.29
C ARG A 47 9.85 -6.84 -6.35
N ASP A 48 11.08 -6.74 -6.85
CA ASP A 48 12.14 -5.97 -6.21
C ASP A 48 11.86 -4.47 -6.39
N LEU A 49 11.50 -3.81 -5.28
CA LEU A 49 11.13 -2.39 -5.25
C LEU A 49 11.97 -1.68 -4.18
N PRO A 50 12.48 -0.47 -4.43
CA PRO A 50 13.41 0.19 -3.51
C PRO A 50 12.86 0.40 -2.10
N TRP A 51 11.59 0.81 -1.99
CA TRP A 51 10.92 0.98 -0.69
C TRP A 51 10.72 -0.34 0.05
N ARG A 52 10.54 -1.46 -0.68
CA ARG A 52 10.48 -2.80 -0.08
C ARG A 52 11.83 -3.23 0.49
N ARG A 53 12.93 -2.97 -0.22
CA ARG A 53 14.27 -3.27 0.28
C ARG A 53 14.58 -2.53 1.58
N ILE A 54 14.15 -1.27 1.70
CA ILE A 54 14.30 -0.50 2.93
C ILE A 54 13.41 -1.07 4.04
N SER A 55 12.14 -1.40 3.75
CA SER A 55 11.23 -1.98 4.75
C SER A 55 11.60 -3.38 5.21
N SER A 56 12.18 -4.20 4.33
CA SER A 56 12.51 -5.61 4.58
C SER A 56 13.91 -5.83 5.18
N GLY A 57 14.66 -4.78 5.48
CA GLY A 57 15.96 -4.90 6.14
C GLY A 57 15.87 -5.67 7.45
N GLN A 58 16.72 -6.68 7.64
CA GLN A 58 16.63 -7.71 8.70
C GLN A 58 16.94 -7.23 10.13
N ASN A 59 17.32 -5.96 10.32
CA ASN A 59 17.61 -5.42 11.64
C ASN A 59 16.48 -4.49 12.11
N ASP A 60 15.46 -5.06 12.73
CA ASP A 60 14.46 -4.31 13.52
C ASP A 60 14.90 -4.10 14.98
N LEU A 61 16.19 -4.32 15.24
CA LEU A 61 16.82 -4.23 16.56
C LEU A 61 17.04 -2.77 17.02
N HIS A 62 17.16 -1.83 16.07
CA HIS A 62 17.35 -0.41 16.38
C HIS A 62 16.11 0.41 16.05
N VAL A 63 15.78 1.36 16.95
CA VAL A 63 14.63 2.28 16.76
C VAL A 63 14.79 3.09 15.47
N GLU A 64 16.01 3.55 15.18
CA GLU A 64 16.34 4.32 13.97
C GLU A 64 15.98 3.57 12.66
N ASP A 65 16.13 2.23 12.66
CA ASP A 65 15.78 1.42 11.51
C ASP A 65 14.25 1.41 11.30
N ARG A 66 13.45 1.26 12.36
CA ARG A 66 11.97 1.28 12.27
C ARG A 66 11.43 2.64 11.84
N GLU A 67 11.99 3.72 12.36
CA GLU A 67 11.63 5.09 11.97
C GLU A 67 11.93 5.34 10.48
N ARG A 68 13.08 4.87 10.01
CA ARG A 68 13.45 4.96 8.59
C ARG A 68 12.53 4.11 7.71
N LYS A 69 12.12 2.93 8.18
CA LYS A 69 11.12 2.08 7.50
C LYS A 69 9.78 2.80 7.41
N ALA A 70 9.27 3.34 8.53
CA ALA A 70 8.01 4.09 8.57
C ALA A 70 8.02 5.26 7.58
N TYR A 71 9.12 6.03 7.56
CA TYR A 71 9.31 7.13 6.62
C TYR A 71 9.33 6.67 5.16
N ALA A 72 10.11 5.64 4.83
CA ALA A 72 10.19 5.09 3.48
C ALA A 72 8.84 4.56 2.97
N VAL A 73 8.11 3.84 3.83
CA VAL A 73 6.75 3.36 3.53
C VAL A 73 5.82 4.54 3.27
N TRP A 74 5.82 5.55 4.14
CA TRP A 74 4.96 6.71 3.97
C TRP A 74 5.22 7.45 2.65
N VAL A 75 6.48 7.76 2.34
CA VAL A 75 6.86 8.44 1.10
C VAL A 75 6.42 7.63 -0.12
N SER A 76 6.70 6.33 -0.12
CA SER A 76 6.34 5.45 -1.24
C SER A 76 4.82 5.42 -1.47
N GLU A 77 4.03 5.29 -0.41
CA GLU A 77 2.57 5.24 -0.49
C GLU A 77 2.00 6.56 -1.00
N VAL A 78 2.51 7.69 -0.53
CA VAL A 78 2.07 8.99 -1.03
C VAL A 78 2.43 9.15 -2.50
N MET A 79 3.62 8.73 -2.95
CA MET A 79 4.01 8.81 -4.37
C MET A 79 3.18 7.88 -5.26
N LEU A 80 2.86 6.67 -4.80
CA LEU A 80 2.13 5.65 -5.55
C LEU A 80 0.64 5.98 -5.77
N GLN A 81 0.09 6.94 -5.03
CA GLN A 81 -1.27 7.42 -5.29
C GLN A 81 -1.41 7.93 -6.72
N GLN A 82 -2.27 7.27 -7.51
CA GLN A 82 -2.59 7.66 -8.89
C GLN A 82 -1.35 7.84 -9.81
N THR A 83 -0.25 7.13 -9.51
CA THR A 83 1.01 7.20 -10.28
C THR A 83 1.51 5.78 -10.55
N ARG A 84 2.18 5.58 -11.69
CA ARG A 84 2.71 4.26 -12.09
C ARG A 84 3.95 3.89 -11.28
N VAL A 85 4.04 2.63 -10.84
CA VAL A 85 5.19 2.09 -10.09
C VAL A 85 6.52 2.42 -10.75
N GLN A 86 6.64 2.20 -12.07
CA GLN A 86 7.90 2.41 -12.80
C GLN A 86 8.40 3.84 -12.72
N THR A 87 7.49 4.82 -12.75
CA THR A 87 7.83 6.23 -12.60
C THR A 87 8.24 6.54 -11.16
N VAL A 88 7.56 5.96 -10.17
CA VAL A 88 7.83 6.24 -8.76
C VAL A 88 9.23 5.77 -8.35
N ILE A 89 9.77 4.69 -8.92
CA ILE A 89 11.11 4.16 -8.59
C ILE A 89 12.18 5.26 -8.62
N ASP A 90 12.27 6.02 -9.72
CA ASP A 90 13.30 7.05 -9.90
C ASP A 90 13.08 8.26 -9.00
N TYR A 91 11.83 8.63 -8.74
CA TYR A 91 11.50 9.73 -7.82
C TYR A 91 11.79 9.35 -6.38
N PHE A 92 11.42 8.14 -5.98
CA PHE A 92 11.65 7.62 -4.65
C PHE A 92 13.15 7.54 -4.34
N ASN A 93 13.96 6.99 -5.26
CA ASN A 93 15.41 6.88 -5.06
C ASN A 93 16.05 8.26 -4.84
N ARG A 94 15.78 9.23 -5.72
CA ARG A 94 16.30 10.61 -5.59
C ARG A 94 15.80 11.29 -4.32
N TRP A 95 14.54 11.06 -3.94
CA TRP A 95 13.96 11.61 -2.72
C TRP A 95 14.66 11.07 -1.47
N MET A 96 14.84 9.75 -1.38
CA MET A 96 15.47 9.09 -0.23
C MET A 96 16.98 9.35 -0.17
N GLU A 97 17.63 9.65 -1.29
CA GLU A 97 19.01 10.11 -1.33
C GLU A 97 19.15 11.54 -0.76
N LYS A 98 18.26 12.45 -1.13
CA LYS A 98 18.28 13.84 -0.64
C LYS A 98 17.81 13.96 0.81
N TRP A 99 16.73 13.27 1.17
CA TRP A 99 16.14 13.28 2.50
C TRP A 99 15.99 11.84 3.01
N PRO A 100 17.04 11.27 3.63
CA PRO A 100 17.02 9.87 4.07
C PRO A 100 16.17 9.64 5.32
N THR A 101 15.89 10.69 6.11
CA THR A 101 15.08 10.61 7.33
C THR A 101 14.04 11.72 7.39
N ILE A 102 13.06 11.57 8.27
CA ILE A 102 12.01 12.57 8.47
C ILE A 102 12.54 13.94 8.90
N HIS A 103 13.62 13.95 9.69
CA HIS A 103 14.27 15.19 10.12
C HIS A 103 14.85 15.99 8.94
N HIS A 104 15.44 15.30 7.97
CA HIS A 104 15.95 15.95 6.76
C HIS A 104 14.80 16.58 5.95
N LEU A 105 13.68 15.87 5.81
CA LEU A 105 12.50 16.40 5.12
C LEU A 105 11.87 17.58 5.87
N ALA A 106 11.78 17.52 7.20
CA ALA A 106 11.19 18.60 7.99
C ALA A 106 11.96 19.92 7.89
N GLN A 107 13.28 19.85 7.67
CA GLN A 107 14.14 21.02 7.46
C GLN A 107 14.11 21.55 6.02
N ALA A 108 13.54 20.78 5.08
CA ALA A 108 13.49 21.18 3.68
C ALA A 108 12.59 22.41 3.45
N SER A 109 12.97 23.23 2.48
CA SER A 109 12.10 24.29 1.97
C SER A 109 11.00 23.71 1.07
N ILE A 110 9.88 24.44 0.93
CA ILE A 110 8.80 24.02 0.03
C ILE A 110 9.27 24.07 -1.43
N GLU A 111 10.18 24.97 -1.76
CA GLU A 111 10.79 25.13 -3.08
C GLU A 111 11.57 23.87 -3.46
N GLU A 112 12.43 23.36 -2.58
CA GLU A 112 13.18 22.13 -2.84
C GLU A 112 12.26 20.92 -2.97
N VAL A 113 11.24 20.82 -2.12
CA VAL A 113 10.22 19.77 -2.21
C VAL A 113 9.46 19.87 -3.54
N ASN A 114 9.16 21.08 -3.99
CA ASN A 114 8.49 21.32 -5.26
C ASN A 114 9.33 20.86 -6.45
N GLU A 115 10.63 21.15 -6.42
CA GLU A 115 11.61 20.76 -7.44
C GLU A 115 11.73 19.23 -7.51
N MET A 116 11.91 18.56 -6.37
CA MET A 116 12.06 17.10 -6.32
C MET A 116 10.78 16.35 -6.76
N TRP A 117 9.62 16.98 -6.60
CA TRP A 117 8.33 16.43 -7.01
C TRP A 117 7.90 16.84 -8.43
N ALA A 118 8.66 17.70 -9.10
CA ALA A 118 8.31 18.23 -10.41
C ALA A 118 8.16 17.07 -11.42
N GLY A 119 7.00 16.98 -12.08
CA GLY A 119 6.70 15.93 -13.05
C GLY A 119 5.90 14.73 -12.51
N LEU A 120 5.78 14.54 -11.19
CA LEU A 120 4.97 13.45 -10.61
C LEU A 120 3.46 13.76 -10.58
N GLY A 121 3.10 15.05 -10.67
CA GLY A 121 1.71 15.51 -10.59
C GLY A 121 1.12 15.45 -9.17
N TYR A 122 -0.14 15.91 -9.03
CA TYR A 122 -0.85 15.98 -7.75
C TYR A 122 -0.03 16.65 -6.64
N TYR A 123 0.41 17.87 -6.93
CA TYR A 123 1.34 18.66 -6.13
C TYR A 123 0.89 18.98 -4.70
N ARG A 124 -0.38 18.76 -4.35
CA ARG A 124 -0.84 18.92 -2.96
C ARG A 124 -0.24 17.87 -2.03
N ARG A 125 0.04 16.66 -2.54
CA ARG A 125 0.58 15.53 -1.77
C ARG A 125 1.94 15.83 -1.13
N ARG A 126 2.84 16.47 -1.87
CA ARG A 126 4.17 16.85 -1.37
C ARG A 126 4.11 17.87 -0.24
N GLY A 127 3.16 18.81 -0.32
CA GLY A 127 2.91 19.79 0.74
C GLY A 127 2.46 19.09 2.01
N PHE A 128 1.54 18.13 1.89
CA PHE A 128 1.11 17.32 3.03
C PHE A 128 2.24 16.46 3.62
N LEU A 129 3.14 15.90 2.80
CA LEU A 129 4.34 15.22 3.30
C LEU A 129 5.23 16.15 4.13
N LEU A 130 5.52 17.35 3.61
CA LEU A 130 6.36 18.32 4.32
C LEU A 130 5.71 18.80 5.62
N GLU A 131 4.42 19.12 5.59
CA GLU A 131 3.68 19.57 6.77
C GLU A 131 3.56 18.46 7.82
N GLY A 132 3.26 17.22 7.42
CA GLY A 132 3.24 16.08 8.32
C GLY A 132 4.62 15.77 8.90
N ALA A 133 5.69 15.93 8.12
CA ALA A 133 7.06 15.75 8.60
C ALA A 133 7.43 16.77 9.67
N LYS A 134 7.09 18.04 9.48
CA LYS A 134 7.27 19.08 10.48
C LYS A 134 6.50 18.76 11.75
N MET A 135 5.25 18.34 11.64
CA MET A 135 4.42 17.95 12.79
C MET A 135 5.04 16.79 13.60
N ILE A 136 5.57 15.76 12.95
CA ILE A 136 6.24 14.64 13.63
C ILE A 136 7.50 15.11 14.35
N VAL A 137 8.32 15.94 13.68
CA VAL A 137 9.57 16.46 14.26
C VAL A 137 9.31 17.41 15.42
N GLU A 138 8.31 18.27 15.32
CA GLU A 138 7.84 19.13 16.42
C GLU A 138 7.31 18.33 17.61
N GLY A 139 6.70 17.17 17.35
CA GLY A 139 6.18 16.24 18.35
C GLY A 139 7.23 15.36 19.04
N GLY A 140 8.52 15.52 18.74
CA GLY A 140 9.62 14.75 19.34
C GLY A 140 10.41 13.90 18.35
N GLY A 141 10.03 13.85 17.07
CA GLY A 141 10.82 13.20 16.01
C GLY A 141 10.58 11.70 15.82
N GLU A 142 9.70 11.10 16.61
CA GLU A 142 9.32 9.69 16.49
C GLU A 142 7.96 9.54 15.81
N PHE A 143 7.85 8.60 14.88
CA PHE A 143 6.58 8.24 14.26
C PHE A 143 5.64 7.64 15.32
N PRO A 144 4.35 8.01 15.27
CA PRO A 144 3.35 7.32 16.07
C PRO A 144 3.28 5.83 15.70
N LYS A 145 3.20 4.97 16.71
CA LYS A 145 3.33 3.51 16.53
C LYS A 145 2.01 2.81 16.20
N THR A 146 0.89 3.53 16.27
CA THR A 146 -0.44 2.96 16.02
C THR A 146 -1.11 3.64 14.83
N ALA A 147 -1.89 2.88 14.06
CA ALA A 147 -2.64 3.41 12.93
C ALA A 147 -3.57 4.56 13.34
N SER A 148 -4.20 4.48 14.52
CA SER A 148 -5.10 5.54 15.03
C SER A 148 -4.38 6.86 15.28
N THR A 149 -3.15 6.83 15.77
CA THR A 149 -2.35 8.03 16.04
C THR A 149 -1.68 8.55 14.77
N LEU A 150 -1.25 7.66 13.88
CA LEU A 150 -0.74 8.02 12.55
C LEU A 150 -1.77 8.79 11.71
N GLN A 151 -3.05 8.45 11.78
CA GLN A 151 -4.13 9.17 11.09
C GLN A 151 -4.27 10.63 11.51
N MET A 152 -3.77 11.02 12.67
CA MET A 152 -3.79 12.42 13.13
C MET A 152 -2.74 13.27 12.40
N VAL A 153 -1.72 12.65 11.82
CA VAL A 153 -0.67 13.34 11.08
C VAL A 153 -1.22 13.79 9.72
N LYS A 154 -1.00 15.06 9.39
CA LYS A 154 -1.44 15.62 8.12
C LYS A 154 -0.84 14.85 6.94
N GLY A 155 -1.69 14.43 6.00
CA GLY A 155 -1.26 13.66 4.82
C GLY A 155 -1.26 12.14 5.01
N ILE A 156 -1.54 11.65 6.21
CA ILE A 156 -1.69 10.22 6.48
C ILE A 156 -3.18 9.88 6.57
N GLY A 157 -3.70 9.16 5.56
CA GLY A 157 -5.07 8.64 5.58
C GLY A 157 -5.15 7.25 6.21
N ASN A 158 -6.38 6.72 6.37
CA ASN A 158 -6.63 5.42 7.01
C ASN A 158 -5.79 4.27 6.42
N TYR A 159 -5.72 4.20 5.10
CA TYR A 159 -4.93 3.19 4.40
C TYR A 159 -3.42 3.35 4.70
N THR A 160 -2.88 4.57 4.56
CA THR A 160 -1.45 4.85 4.77
C THR A 160 -1.04 4.62 6.21
N ALA A 161 -1.90 4.97 7.17
CA ALA A 161 -1.68 4.70 8.58
C ALA A 161 -1.59 3.19 8.86
N GLY A 162 -2.51 2.38 8.30
CA GLY A 162 -2.46 0.93 8.43
C GLY A 162 -1.21 0.32 7.78
N ALA A 163 -0.81 0.83 6.60
CA ALA A 163 0.41 0.38 5.93
C ALA A 163 1.66 0.67 6.76
N ILE A 164 1.82 1.89 7.28
CA ILE A 164 2.96 2.26 8.13
C ILE A 164 2.95 1.41 9.41
N ALA A 165 1.81 1.34 10.11
CA ALA A 165 1.73 0.62 11.37
C ALA A 165 2.00 -0.89 11.25
N SER A 166 1.50 -1.52 10.18
CA SER A 166 1.75 -2.94 9.94
C SER A 166 3.18 -3.23 9.47
N ILE A 167 3.72 -2.44 8.55
CA ILE A 167 5.06 -2.71 7.99
C ILE A 167 6.18 -2.31 8.96
N ALA A 168 6.08 -1.14 9.59
CA ALA A 168 7.18 -0.59 10.39
C ALA A 168 7.06 -0.93 11.88
N PHE A 169 5.85 -1.16 12.38
CA PHE A 169 5.59 -1.36 13.81
C PHE A 169 4.88 -2.68 14.14
N GLU A 170 4.70 -3.56 13.14
CA GLU A 170 4.10 -4.90 13.29
C GLU A 170 2.70 -4.89 13.92
N GLU A 171 1.98 -3.75 13.84
CA GLU A 171 0.61 -3.67 14.34
C GLU A 171 -0.31 -4.52 13.46
N VAL A 172 -1.07 -5.43 14.09
CA VAL A 172 -2.10 -6.24 13.44
C VAL A 172 -3.32 -5.37 13.13
N SER A 173 -3.17 -4.48 12.15
CA SER A 173 -4.26 -3.72 11.57
C SER A 173 -4.86 -4.52 10.41
N GLY A 174 -6.19 -4.50 10.26
CA GLY A 174 -6.92 -5.26 9.22
C GLY A 174 -6.57 -4.89 7.77
N VAL A 175 -5.61 -3.98 7.57
CA VAL A 175 -5.09 -3.47 6.31
C VAL A 175 -3.93 -4.34 5.78
N HIS A 176 -3.58 -5.44 6.45
CA HIS A 176 -2.53 -6.38 6.02
C HIS A 176 -2.72 -6.91 4.57
N PHE A 177 -3.94 -6.88 4.02
CA PHE A 177 -4.24 -7.23 2.63
C PHE A 177 -4.00 -6.11 1.61
N ALA A 178 -3.84 -4.87 2.06
CA ALA A 178 -3.90 -3.71 1.18
C ALA A 178 -2.56 -3.43 0.47
N LEU A 179 -1.43 -3.95 0.96
CA LEU A 179 -0.16 -3.94 0.20
C LEU A 179 -0.15 -4.95 -0.96
N ILE A 180 -0.91 -6.04 -0.82
CA ILE A 180 -1.11 -7.00 -1.91
C ILE A 180 -2.06 -6.38 -2.95
N LEU A 181 -3.11 -5.66 -2.52
CA LEU A 181 -4.11 -5.10 -3.43
C LEU A 181 -3.71 -3.75 -4.07
N SER A 182 -3.04 -2.85 -3.35
CA SER A 182 -2.65 -1.52 -3.87
C SER A 182 -1.63 -1.61 -5.01
N GLN A 183 -0.78 -2.65 -5.02
CA GLN A 183 0.20 -2.87 -6.10
C GLN A 183 -0.27 -3.86 -7.17
N ALA A 184 -1.27 -4.71 -6.88
CA ALA A 184 -1.88 -5.57 -7.89
C ALA A 184 -2.84 -4.81 -8.82
N THR A 185 -3.48 -3.74 -8.33
CA THR A 185 -4.50 -3.01 -9.10
C THR A 185 -3.93 -2.19 -10.27
N PHE A 186 -2.62 -1.92 -10.32
CA PHE A 186 -2.02 -1.07 -11.36
C PHE A 186 -1.35 -1.83 -12.53
N VAL A 187 -1.48 -3.16 -12.62
CA VAL A 187 -0.84 -3.96 -13.70
C VAL A 187 -1.83 -4.57 -14.69
N VAL A 188 -3.14 -4.30 -14.57
CA VAL A 188 -4.16 -4.84 -15.50
C VAL A 188 -4.77 -3.78 -16.43
N LYS A 189 -4.11 -2.63 -16.64
CA LYS A 189 -4.40 -1.72 -17.76
C LYS A 189 -3.14 -1.07 -18.31
#